data_AF-A0A7V4G254-F1
#
_entry.id   AF-A0A7V4G254-F1
#
_cell.length_a   1.000
_cell.length_b   1.000
_cell.length_c   1.000
_cell.angle_alpha   90.00
_cell.angle_beta   90.00
_cell.angle_gamma   90.00
#
_symmetry.space_group_name_H-M   'P 1'
#
loop_
_entity.id
_entity.type
_entity.pdbx_description
1 polymer ?
#
loop_
_entity_poly.entity_id
_entity_poly.type
_entity_poly.pdbx_seq_one_letter_code
_entity_poly.pdbx_strand_id
1 'polypeptide(L)'
;MPTGYFALVLHAHLPFVRHPEDPTVMEEQWLYEAISGTYLPLLQIFEGLQADGVPYRCTVSLSAPLITMLTDDLLKIRYADHLDDMILLAEK
;
A
#
# COMPACT_ATOMS: atom_id res chain seq x y z
N MET A 1 -24.60 25.04 -13.43
CA MET A 1 -24.27 24.87 -11.98
C MET A 1 -24.01 23.40 -11.72
N PRO A 2 -23.05 23.02 -10.87
CA PRO A 2 -22.86 21.62 -10.51
C PRO A 2 -24.11 21.07 -9.82
N THR A 3 -24.45 19.81 -10.09
CA THR A 3 -25.60 19.11 -9.49
C THR A 3 -25.35 18.69 -8.04
N GLY A 4 -24.10 18.75 -7.60
CA GLY A 4 -23.63 18.43 -6.25
C GLY A 4 -22.11 18.32 -6.23
N TYR A 5 -21.56 17.99 -5.07
CA TYR A 5 -20.14 17.67 -4.90
C TYR A 5 -19.99 16.25 -4.37
N PHE A 6 -18.98 15.55 -4.86
CA PHE A 6 -18.59 14.22 -4.39
C PHE A 6 -17.19 14.30 -3.77
N ALA A 7 -17.02 13.64 -2.62
CA ALA A 7 -15.75 13.58 -1.91
C ALA A 7 -15.43 12.11 -1.57
N LEU A 8 -14.48 11.53 -2.28
CA LEU A 8 -13.93 10.21 -1.95
C LEU A 8 -12.83 10.38 -0.91
N VAL A 9 -12.99 9.73 0.24
CA VAL A 9 -11.99 9.71 1.33
C VAL A 9 -11.59 8.27 1.60
N LEU A 10 -10.33 7.95 1.31
CA LEU A 10 -9.72 6.64 1.54
C LEU A 10 -8.92 6.69 2.85
N HIS A 11 -9.27 5.85 3.82
CA HIS A 11 -8.55 5.74 5.08
C HIS A 11 -7.71 4.46 5.10
N ALA A 12 -6.39 4.62 5.05
CA ALA A 12 -5.43 3.54 5.11
C ALA A 12 -4.76 3.51 6.48
N HIS A 13 -4.93 2.37 7.15
CA HIS A 13 -4.43 2.13 8.50
C HIS A 13 -4.03 0.67 8.65
N LEU A 14 -2.93 0.45 9.36
CA LEU A 14 -2.50 -0.85 9.85
C LEU A 14 -1.94 -0.66 11.28
N PRO A 15 -2.19 -1.59 12.23
CA PRO A 15 -1.47 -1.61 13.49
C PRO A 15 0.05 -1.78 13.26
N PHE A 16 0.86 -1.40 14.24
CA PHE A 16 2.32 -1.52 14.13
C PHE A 16 2.73 -2.99 14.30
N VAL A 17 3.23 -3.61 13.22
CA VAL A 17 3.53 -5.06 13.12
C VAL A 17 5.01 -5.36 12.91
N ARG A 18 5.91 -4.41 13.14
CA ARG A 18 7.35 -4.60 12.90
C ARG A 18 8.00 -5.45 14.00
N HIS A 19 8.58 -6.59 13.62
CA HIS A 19 9.26 -7.55 14.50
C HIS A 19 10.71 -7.82 14.05
N PRO A 20 11.69 -7.01 14.49
CA PRO A 20 13.10 -7.21 14.15
C PRO A 20 13.69 -8.53 14.66
N GLU A 21 13.21 -8.99 15.81
CA GLU A 21 13.70 -10.15 16.53
C GLU A 21 13.35 -11.49 15.85
N ASP A 22 12.26 -11.54 15.09
CA ASP A 22 11.74 -12.78 14.52
C ASP A 22 11.19 -12.52 13.11
N PRO A 23 11.84 -13.07 12.05
CA PRO A 23 11.37 -12.92 10.67
C PRO A 23 10.21 -13.86 10.32
N THR A 24 9.80 -14.76 11.21
CA THR A 24 8.73 -15.76 10.95
C THR A 24 7.34 -15.26 11.34
N VAL A 25 7.25 -14.06 11.92
CA VAL A 25 5.99 -13.45 12.37
C VAL A 25 5.10 -13.14 11.17
N MET A 26 3.86 -13.62 11.20
CA MET A 26 2.95 -13.54 10.04
C MET A 26 2.30 -12.16 9.92
N GLU A 27 2.26 -11.38 10.98
CA GLU A 27 1.58 -10.08 11.04
C GLU A 27 2.21 -9.07 10.06
N GLU A 28 3.51 -9.17 9.76
CA GLU A 28 4.16 -8.35 8.72
C GLU A 28 3.58 -8.62 7.33
N GLN A 29 3.02 -9.82 7.08
CA GLN A 29 2.38 -10.14 5.79
C GLN A 29 1.16 -9.26 5.52
N TRP A 30 0.45 -8.78 6.55
CA TRP A 30 -0.65 -7.85 6.36
C TRP A 30 -0.18 -6.54 5.70
N LEU A 31 1.03 -6.08 6.04
CA LEU A 31 1.62 -4.90 5.39
C LEU A 31 1.95 -5.22 3.93
N TYR A 32 2.53 -6.38 3.65
CA TYR A 32 2.94 -6.78 2.30
C TYR A 32 1.73 -6.92 1.37
N GLU A 33 0.68 -7.60 1.83
CA GLU A 33 -0.59 -7.73 1.11
C GLU A 33 -1.23 -6.37 0.86
N ALA A 34 -1.19 -5.45 1.82
CA ALA A 34 -1.71 -4.11 1.64
C ALA A 34 -0.91 -3.29 0.61
N ILE A 35 0.42 -3.43 0.58
CA ILE A 35 1.27 -2.76 -0.42
C ILE A 35 0.94 -3.25 -1.83
N SER A 36 1.05 -4.56 -2.08
CA SER A 36 0.85 -5.15 -3.41
C SER A 36 -0.62 -5.15 -3.84
N GLY A 37 -1.54 -5.41 -2.92
CA GLY A 37 -2.96 -5.59 -3.19
C GLY A 37 -3.77 -4.30 -3.19
N THR A 38 -3.26 -3.20 -2.62
CA THR A 38 -4.01 -1.94 -2.50
C THR A 38 -3.18 -0.72 -2.85
N TYR A 39 -2.05 -0.47 -2.19
CA TYR A 39 -1.37 0.82 -2.28
C TYR A 39 -0.69 1.05 -3.63
N LEU A 40 0.05 0.06 -4.14
CA LEU A 40 0.66 0.16 -5.47
C LEU A 40 -0.41 0.23 -6.59
N PRO A 41 -1.46 -0.61 -6.61
CA PRO A 41 -2.56 -0.47 -7.58
C PRO A 41 -3.23 0.90 -7.53
N LEU A 42 -3.46 1.48 -6.34
CA LEU A 42 -4.05 2.82 -6.23
C LEU A 42 -3.13 3.90 -6.83
N LEU A 43 -1.82 3.83 -6.57
CA LEU A 43 -0.85 4.74 -7.18
C LEU A 43 -0.87 4.62 -8.71
N GLN A 44 -0.87 3.41 -9.25
CA GLN A 44 -0.94 3.17 -10.69
C GLN A 44 -2.22 3.76 -11.31
N ILE A 45 -3.37 3.65 -10.63
CA ILE A 45 -4.63 4.26 -11.08
C ILE A 45 -4.51 5.79 -11.09
N PHE A 46 -3.95 6.39 -10.04
CA PHE A 46 -3.78 7.84 -9.95
C PHE A 46 -2.83 8.37 -11.04
N GLU A 47 -1.71 7.68 -11.26
CA GLU A 47 -0.76 7.99 -12.34
C GLU A 47 -1.41 7.85 -13.72
N GLY A 48 -2.22 6.80 -13.94
CA GLY A 48 -2.98 6.60 -15.17
C GLY A 48 -4.00 7.72 -15.43
N LEU A 49 -4.81 8.07 -14.42
CA LEU A 49 -5.76 9.18 -14.52
C LEU A 49 -5.06 10.51 -14.83
N GLN A 50 -3.89 10.74 -14.22
CA GLN A 50 -3.07 11.92 -14.49
C GLN A 50 -2.52 11.91 -15.92
N ALA A 51 -2.01 10.77 -16.40
CA ALA A 51 -1.48 10.62 -17.75
C ALA A 51 -2.57 10.83 -18.83
N ASP A 52 -3.79 10.34 -18.57
CA ASP A 52 -4.94 10.49 -19.47
C ASP A 52 -5.59 11.88 -19.40
N GLY A 53 -5.11 12.77 -18.52
CA GLY A 53 -5.66 14.10 -18.33
C GLY A 53 -7.08 14.09 -17.72
N VAL A 54 -7.46 13.02 -17.02
CA VAL A 54 -8.77 12.90 -16.38
C VAL A 54 -8.80 13.73 -15.10
N PRO A 55 -9.67 14.75 -14.98
CA PRO A 55 -9.75 15.54 -13.76
C PRO A 55 -10.41 14.73 -12.63
N TYR A 56 -9.66 14.43 -11.57
CA TYR A 56 -10.16 13.74 -10.39
C TYR A 56 -9.73 14.43 -9.09
N ARG A 57 -10.44 14.14 -8.00
CA ARG A 57 -10.08 14.56 -6.63
C ARG A 57 -10.40 13.43 -5.66
N CYS A 58 -9.45 13.09 -4.80
CA CYS A 58 -9.65 12.18 -3.70
C CYS A 58 -8.77 12.61 -2.52
N THR A 59 -9.15 12.19 -1.32
CA THR A 59 -8.34 12.35 -0.11
C THR A 59 -7.86 10.99 0.33
N VAL A 60 -6.56 10.83 0.57
CA VAL A 60 -5.99 9.62 1.17
C VAL A 60 -5.46 9.99 2.56
N SER A 61 -5.99 9.36 3.59
CA SER A 61 -5.54 9.47 4.97
C SER A 61 -4.66 8.27 5.29
N LEU A 62 -3.43 8.53 5.73
CA LEU A 62 -2.46 7.51 6.14
C LEU A 62 -2.19 7.66 7.64
N SER A 63 -2.31 6.58 8.40
CA SER A 63 -2.01 6.60 9.84
C SER A 63 -0.50 6.74 10.10
N ALA A 64 -0.12 7.37 11.21
CA ALA A 64 1.29 7.49 11.59
C ALA A 64 2.01 6.13 11.71
N PRO A 65 1.43 5.08 12.34
CA PRO A 65 2.04 3.76 12.36
C PRO A 65 2.30 3.18 10.96
N LEU A 66 1.34 3.34 10.04
CA LEU A 66 1.48 2.85 8.67
C LEU A 66 2.62 3.57 7.94
N ILE A 67 2.69 4.90 8.02
CA ILE A 67 3.77 5.68 7.40
C ILE A 67 5.12 5.22 7.93
N THR A 68 5.26 5.09 9.26
CA THR A 68 6.52 4.61 9.87
C THR A 68 6.95 3.27 9.29
N MET A 69 6.03 2.31 9.17
CA MET A 69 6.34 0.99 8.60
C MET A 69 6.67 1.03 7.11
N LEU A 70 5.94 1.81 6.30
CA LEU A 70 6.24 1.98 4.87
C LEU A 70 7.63 2.59 4.62
N THR A 71 8.12 3.39 5.56
CA THR A 71 9.45 4.02 5.47
C THR A 71 10.57 3.21 6.11
N ASP A 72 10.27 2.10 6.79
CA ASP A 72 11.27 1.30 7.51
C ASP A 72 12.06 0.38 6.56
N ASP A 73 13.39 0.44 6.64
CA ASP A 73 14.25 -0.28 5.68
C ASP A 73 14.23 -1.80 5.87
N LEU A 74 14.05 -2.30 7.10
CA LEU A 74 13.92 -3.74 7.34
C LEU A 74 12.65 -4.28 6.68
N LEU A 75 11.52 -3.60 6.86
CA LEU A 75 10.24 -4.01 6.27
C LEU A 75 10.25 -3.92 4.75
N LYS A 76 10.96 -2.94 4.16
CA LYS A 76 11.15 -2.87 2.70
C LYS A 76 11.91 -4.07 2.15
N ILE A 77 12.99 -4.48 2.82
CA ILE A 77 13.80 -5.66 2.41
C ILE A 77 12.94 -6.92 2.50
N ARG A 78 12.27 -7.15 3.64
CA ARG A 78 11.42 -8.34 3.81
C ARG A 78 10.24 -8.37 2.85
N TYR A 79 9.65 -7.21 2.53
CA TYR A 79 8.62 -7.11 1.51
C TYR A 79 9.15 -7.49 0.12
N ALA A 80 10.35 -7.06 -0.24
CA ALA A 80 10.97 -7.43 -1.52
C ALA A 80 11.22 -8.94 -1.60
N ASP A 81 11.78 -9.54 -0.55
CA ASP A 81 12.00 -11.00 -0.47
C ASP A 81 10.66 -11.76 -0.60
N HIS A 82 9.63 -11.32 0.12
CA HIS A 82 8.29 -11.89 0.01
C HIS A 82 7.70 -11.78 -1.41
N LEU A 83 7.92 -10.64 -2.08
CA LEU A 83 7.44 -10.42 -3.43
C LEU A 83 8.13 -11.36 -4.44
N ASP A 84 9.44 -11.55 -4.31
CA ASP A 84 10.21 -12.49 -5.14
C ASP A 84 9.71 -13.94 -4.96
N ASP A 85 9.43 -14.35 -3.71
CA ASP A 85 8.84 -15.67 -3.42
C ASP A 85 7.46 -15.83 -4.06
N MET A 86 6.62 -14.79 -4.01
CA MET A 86 5.29 -14.80 -4.63
C MET A 86 5.36 -14.86 -6.15
N ILE A 87 6.33 -14.19 -6.78
CA ILE A 87 6.57 -14.27 -8.23
C ILE A 87 6.99 -15.70 -8.59
N LEU A 88 7.96 -16.27 -7.86
CA LEU A 88 8.41 -17.63 -8.08
C LEU A 88 7.27 -18.66 -7.94
N LEU A 89 6.35 -18.43 -7.00
CA LEU A 89 5.17 -19.28 -6.82
C LEU A 89 4.20 -19.18 -8.01
N ALA A 90 4.00 -17.98 -8.56
CA ALA A 90 3.11 -17.75 -9.69
C ALA A 90 3.64 -18.33 -11.03
N GLU A 91 4.95 -18.51 -11.15
CA GLU A 91 5.61 -19.08 -12.33
C GLU A 91 5.64 -20.63 -12.35
N LYS A 92 5.22 -21.28 -11.27
CA LYS A 92 5.14 -22.75 -11.16
C LYS A 92 3.75 -23.28 -11.43
#